data_AF-A0A930AAR8-F1
#
_entry.id   AF-A0A930AAR8-F1
#
_cell.length_a   1.000
_cell.length_b   1.000
_cell.length_c   1.000
_cell.angle_alpha   90.00
_cell.angle_beta   90.00
_cell.angle_gamma   90.00
#
_symmetry.space_group_name_H-M   'P 1'
#
loop_
_entity.id
_entity.type
_entity.pdbx_description
1 polymer ?
#
loop_
_entity_poly.entity_id
_entity_poly.type
_entity_poly.pdbx_seq_one_letter_code
_entity_poly.pdbx_strand_id
1 'polypeptide(L)' 'MINMSPKMDKMMIATGTINGCDDFLREECRLAVDFTVADARDFHSKQEYFGQHYAWVYGDVKDDLIKFCNMMNIEPVVA' A
#
# COMPACT_ATOMS: atom_id res chain seq x y z
N MET A 1 -3.51 0.96 -1.44
CA MET A 1 -2.33 1.17 -0.58
C MET A 1 -1.23 1.81 -1.38
N ILE A 2 -0.55 2.81 -0.81
CA ILE A 2 0.44 3.65 -1.50
C ILE A 2 1.62 3.87 -0.57
N ASN A 3 2.84 3.70 -1.09
CA ASN A 3 4.05 4.11 -0.41
C ASN A 3 5.09 4.63 -1.42
N MET A 4 5.90 5.60 -1.00
CA MET A 4 6.96 6.17 -1.81
C MET A 4 8.30 5.55 -1.43
N SER A 5 9.12 5.24 -2.42
CA SER A 5 10.49 4.80 -2.16
C SER A 5 11.29 5.92 -1.47
N PRO A 6 12.33 5.60 -0.67
CA PRO A 6 13.16 6.61 -0.01
C PRO A 6 13.85 7.59 -0.97
N LYS A 7 14.13 7.16 -2.21
CA LYS A 7 14.71 8.00 -3.26
C LYS A 7 13.68 8.86 -3.99
N MET A 8 12.39 8.67 -3.71
CA MET A 8 11.27 9.37 -4.33
C MET A 8 11.17 9.16 -5.85
N ASP A 9 11.77 8.08 -6.38
CA ASP A 9 11.81 7.75 -7.81
C ASP A 9 10.84 6.61 -8.19
N LYS A 10 10.35 5.87 -7.19
CA LYS A 10 9.32 4.83 -7.35
C LYS A 10 8.14 5.03 -6.39
N MET A 11 6.95 4.60 -6.81
CA MET A 11 5.75 4.51 -5.98
C MET A 11 5.25 3.06 -5.97
N MET A 12 5.16 2.47 -4.78
CA MET A 12 4.50 1.18 -4.60
C MET A 12 2.98 1.38 -4.54
N ILE A 13 2.26 0.61 -5.35
CA ILE A 13 0.80 0.65 -5.45
C ILE A 13 0.30 -0.76 -5.23
N ALA A 14 -0.51 -0.97 -4.20
CA ALA A 14 -1.15 -2.26 -3.95
C ALA A 14 -2.65 -2.10 -3.73
N THR A 15 -3.41 -3.03 -4.29
CA THR A 15 -4.87 -3.14 -4.12
C THR A 15 -5.18 -4.33 -3.23
N GLY A 16 -6.15 -4.18 -2.35
CA GLY A 16 -6.54 -5.24 -1.44
C GLY A 16 -7.94 -5.05 -0.90
N THR A 17 -8.45 -6.10 -0.29
CA THR A 17 -9.74 -6.11 0.39
C THR A 17 -9.50 -6.07 1.89
N ILE A 18 -10.15 -5.14 2.59
CA ILE A 18 -10.22 -5.17 4.05
C ILE A 18 -11.18 -6.28 4.43
N ASN A 19 -10.69 -7.25 5.19
CA ASN A 19 -11.47 -8.41 5.61
C ASN A 19 -11.96 -8.30 7.05
N GLY A 20 -11.34 -7.41 7.84
CA GLY A 20 -11.63 -7.30 9.26
C GLY A 20 -10.84 -6.21 9.94
N CYS A 21 -11.03 -6.15 11.25
CA CYS A 21 -10.40 -5.23 12.17
C CYS A 21 -10.23 -5.96 13.50
N ASP A 22 -9.11 -5.72 14.18
CA ASP A 22 -8.87 -6.23 15.53
C ASP A 22 -8.60 -5.07 16.50
N ASP A 23 -8.80 -5.33 17.79
CA ASP A 23 -8.46 -4.45 18.92
C ASP A 23 -9.08 -3.04 18.90
N PHE A 24 -10.17 -2.81 18.15
CA PHE A 24 -10.83 -1.50 18.03
C PHE A 24 -11.28 -0.87 19.37
N LEU A 25 -11.74 -1.70 20.32
CA LEU A 25 -12.23 -1.24 21.62
C LEU A 25 -11.16 -1.27 22.72
N ARG A 26 -9.94 -1.71 22.42
CA ARG A 26 -8.85 -1.70 23.38
C ARG A 26 -8.15 -0.35 23.34
N GLU A 27 -7.93 0.22 24.52
CA GLU A 27 -7.05 1.36 24.69
C GLU A 27 -5.61 0.97 24.29
N GLU A 28 -4.78 1.92 23.87
CA GLU A 28 -3.42 1.77 23.27
C GLU A 28 -3.36 1.73 21.72
N CYS A 29 -2.14 1.72 21.16
CA CYS A 29 -1.84 1.66 19.72
C CYS A 29 -1.95 0.23 19.17
N ARG A 30 -3.07 -0.45 19.41
CA ARG A 30 -3.29 -1.86 19.02
C ARG A 30 -4.26 -2.06 17.87
N LEU A 31 -4.95 -1.00 17.45
CA LEU A 31 -5.88 -1.06 16.32
C LEU A 31 -5.19 -1.70 15.11
N ALA A 32 -5.75 -2.82 14.65
CA ALA A 32 -5.25 -3.55 13.51
C ALA A 32 -6.31 -3.66 12.41
N VAL A 33 -5.84 -3.68 11.16
CA VAL A 33 -6.66 -3.93 9.98
C VAL A 33 -6.18 -5.21 9.33
N ASP A 34 -7.10 -6.15 9.14
CA ASP A 34 -6.84 -7.37 8.41
C ASP A 34 -7.21 -7.19 6.95
N PHE A 35 -6.29 -7.56 6.06
CA PHE A 35 -6.50 -7.39 4.62
C PHE A 35 -5.87 -8.51 3.80
N THR A 36 -6.39 -8.67 2.59
CA THR A 36 -5.82 -9.58 1.59
C THR A 36 -5.45 -8.81 0.33
N VAL A 37 -4.30 -9.16 -0.22
CA VAL A 37 -3.81 -8.75 -1.54
C VAL A 37 -3.74 -9.98 -2.45
N ALA A 38 -3.58 -9.78 -3.76
CA ALA A 38 -3.53 -10.88 -4.71
C ALA A 38 -2.34 -11.82 -4.46
N ASP A 39 -1.16 -11.28 -4.12
CA ASP A 39 0.02 -12.04 -3.73
C ASP A 39 0.71 -11.39 -2.51
N ALA A 40 0.49 -11.98 -1.33
CA ALA A 40 1.05 -11.45 -0.09
C ALA A 40 2.58 -11.57 -0.01
N ARG A 41 3.19 -12.54 -0.72
CA ARG A 41 4.65 -12.71 -0.70
C ARG A 41 5.31 -11.66 -1.56
N ASP A 42 4.76 -11.42 -2.75
CA ASP A 42 5.22 -10.35 -3.63
C ASP A 42 5.08 -8.98 -2.96
N PHE A 43 3.91 -8.69 -2.36
CA PHE A 43 3.69 -7.48 -1.56
C PHE A 43 4.75 -7.34 -0.46
N HIS A 44 4.95 -8.38 0.35
CA HIS A 44 5.91 -8.35 1.46
C HIS A 44 7.36 -8.13 0.98
N SER A 45 7.79 -8.84 -0.06
CA SER A 45 9.14 -8.71 -0.61
C SER A 45 9.41 -7.30 -1.15
N LYS A 46 8.41 -6.67 -1.78
CA LYS A 46 8.54 -5.29 -2.26
C LYS A 46 8.63 -4.28 -1.12
N GLN A 47 8.07 -4.55 0.07
CA GLN A 47 8.20 -3.64 1.21
C GLN A 47 9.65 -3.41 1.62
N GLU A 48 10.57 -4.33 1.33
CA GLU A 48 12.00 -4.16 1.61
C GLU A 48 12.59 -2.90 0.93
N TYR A 49 12.03 -2.48 -0.20
CA TYR A 49 12.47 -1.29 -0.94
C TYR A 49 11.75 0.00 -0.52
N PHE A 50 10.56 -0.09 0.09
CA PHE A 50 9.68 1.05 0.34
C PHE A 50 9.43 1.35 1.83
N GLY A 51 9.58 0.36 2.71
CA GLY A 51 9.23 0.45 4.12
C GLY A 51 7.79 0.00 4.43
N GLN A 52 7.41 0.11 5.70
CA GLN A 52 6.21 -0.52 6.27
C GLN A 52 5.00 0.43 6.45
N HIS A 53 5.16 1.73 6.18
CA HIS A 53 4.08 2.71 6.33
C HIS A 53 3.38 2.96 4.99
N TYR A 54 2.06 2.76 4.97
CA TYR A 54 1.26 2.89 3.76
C TYR A 54 0.11 3.87 3.97
N ALA A 55 -0.13 4.71 2.98
CA ALA A 55 -1.40 5.42 2.86
C ALA A 55 -2.46 4.49 2.26
N TRP A 56 -3.63 4.45 2.88
CA TRP A 56 -4.78 3.68 2.41
C TRP A 56 -5.86 4.62 1.91
N VAL A 57 -6.44 4.27 0.76
CA VAL A 57 -7.48 5.04 0.10
C VAL A 57 -8.61 4.07 -0.24
N TYR A 58 -9.84 4.48 0.03
CA TYR A 58 -11.02 3.67 -0.30
C TYR A 58 -11.29 3.70 -1.80
N GLY A 59 -11.71 2.55 -2.34
CA GLY A 59 -11.92 2.34 -3.77
C GLY A 59 -10.66 1.87 -4.50
N ASP A 60 -10.83 1.41 -5.74
CA ASP A 60 -9.72 1.02 -6.60
C ASP A 60 -9.24 2.22 -7.44
N VAL A 61 -8.15 2.85 -6.97
CA VAL A 61 -7.52 4.00 -7.62
C VAL A 61 -6.23 3.63 -8.34
N LYS A 62 -5.96 2.32 -8.56
CA LYS A 62 -4.71 1.81 -9.11
C LYS A 62 -4.34 2.48 -10.44
N ASP A 63 -5.26 2.50 -11.39
CA ASP A 63 -4.99 3.02 -12.74
C ASP A 63 -4.71 4.53 -12.72
N ASP A 64 -5.38 5.28 -11.84
CA ASP A 64 -5.14 6.71 -11.69
C ASP A 64 -3.80 7.01 -11.04
N LEU A 65 -3.36 6.18 -10.09
CA LEU A 65 -2.02 6.27 -9.51
C LEU A 65 -0.93 5.92 -10.52
N ILE A 66 -1.15 4.93 -11.39
CA ILE A 66 -0.21 4.61 -12.48
C ILE A 66 -0.10 5.80 -13.45
N LYS A 67 -1.22 6.40 -13.84
CA LYS A 67 -1.21 7.61 -14.68
C LYS A 67 -0.46 8.76 -14.00
N PHE A 68 -0.70 8.97 -12.70
CA PHE A 68 0.01 9.97 -11.92
C PHE A 68 1.52 9.73 -11.91
N CYS A 69 1.96 8.49 -11.67
CA CYS A 69 3.38 8.13 -11.71
C CYS A 69 4.01 8.48 -13.04
N ASN A 70 3.34 8.15 -14.15
CA ASN A 70 3.81 8.47 -15.50
C ASN A 70 3.90 9.99 -15.74
N MET A 71 2.93 10.78 -15.25
CA MET A 71 2.96 12.25 -15.34
C MET A 71 4.13 12.87 -14.57
N MET A 72 4.47 12.27 -13.43
CA MET A 72 5.51 12.76 -12.52
C MET A 72 6.90 12.16 -12.79
N ASN A 73 7.03 11.30 -13.80
CA ASN A 73 8.24 10.54 -14.09
C ASN A 73 8.74 9.72 -12.88
N ILE A 74 7.79 9.10 -12.18
CA ILE A 74 8.00 8.16 -11.07
C ILE A 74 7.69 6.76 -11.60
N GLU A 75 8.46 5.76 -11.22
CA GLU A 75 8.20 4.38 -11.61
C GLU A 75 7.07 3.76 -10.77
N PRO A 76 5.96 3.31 -11.38
CA PRO A 76 4.92 2.59 -10.65
C PRO A 76 5.36 1.13 -10.40
N VAL A 77 5.35 0.72 -9.14
CA VAL A 77 5.61 -0.67 -8.71
C VAL A 77 4.33 -1.27 -8.16
N VAL A 78 3.67 -2.11 -8.96
CA VAL A 78 2.40 -2.75 -8.59
C VAL A 78 2.65 -4.03 -7.79
N ALA A 79 1.93 -4.21 -6.69
CA ALA A 79 1.94 -5.40 -5.83
C ALA A 79 0.52 -5.88 -5.48
#